data_AF-A0A7J6U1X2-F1
#
_entry.id   AF-A0A7J6U1X2-F1
#
_cell.length_a   1.000
_cell.length_b   1.000
_cell.length_c   1.000
_cell.angle_alpha   90.00
_cell.angle_beta   90.00
_cell.angle_gamma   90.00
#
_symmetry.space_group_name_H-M   'P 1'
#
loop_
_entity.id
_entity.type
_entity.pdbx_description
1 polymer ?
#
loop_
_entity_poly.entity_id
_entity_poly.type
_entity_poly.pdbx_seq_one_letter_code
_entity_poly.pdbx_strand_id
1 'polypeptide(L)'
;MADCCTATSKLLNYLVLFVVFLVGVLVIVVSALVLASNFRTLVRDWWLWVAVAAGIVIIIVSLLGCTATKKQNRLFLSVFLIVLGIVFALLCVAAIASSIYIGNVNSISRMNFAQLNSLSRSDQQAYEFIRDSYGHIYHDNKCSGGQCQFPAGQVVACSTITCEASSGVAKTLNEWLKDGITATGITSGAFSTCVAQAHNDTSFRAGSTGASAWCSSSTRVINLVERWSLGFLIGLWVITAFVFMVCLANCVLICGKKSQQGVVVAKPVQGSTGQTYYTQPAAGVQVVTKV
;
A
#
# COMPACT_ATOMS: atom_id res chain seq x y z
N MET A 1 28.27 -6.83 -26.84
CA MET A 1 27.91 -6.31 -25.50
C MET A 1 26.44 -5.86 -25.39
N ALA A 2 25.83 -5.28 -26.43
CA ALA A 2 24.41 -4.85 -26.40
C ALA A 2 23.37 -6.00 -26.25
N ASP A 3 23.68 -7.20 -26.75
CA ASP A 3 22.74 -8.35 -26.69
C ASP A 3 22.59 -8.93 -25.28
N CYS A 4 23.65 -8.88 -24.46
CA CYS A 4 23.61 -9.39 -23.09
C CYS A 4 22.73 -8.48 -22.22
N CYS A 5 22.92 -7.15 -22.27
CA CYS A 5 22.08 -6.19 -21.54
C CYS A 5 20.59 -6.28 -21.91
N THR A 6 20.29 -6.55 -23.18
CA THR A 6 18.90 -6.66 -23.66
C THR A 6 18.25 -7.97 -23.22
N ALA A 7 19.01 -9.07 -23.18
CA ALA A 7 18.53 -10.35 -22.66
C ALA A 7 18.30 -10.29 -21.14
N THR A 8 19.24 -9.69 -20.39
CA THR A 8 19.12 -9.52 -18.94
C THR A 8 17.94 -8.62 -18.58
N SER A 9 17.72 -7.51 -19.30
CA SER A 9 16.56 -6.62 -19.08
C SER A 9 15.21 -7.34 -19.30
N LYS A 10 15.11 -8.20 -20.31
CA LYS A 10 13.92 -9.03 -20.55
C LYS A 10 13.66 -10.01 -19.41
N LEU A 11 14.70 -10.71 -18.96
CA LEU A 11 14.60 -11.67 -17.86
C LEU A 11 14.19 -10.97 -16.57
N LEU A 12 14.77 -9.81 -16.30
CA LEU A 12 14.50 -9.02 -15.09
C LEU A 12 13.06 -8.49 -15.09
N ASN A 13 12.58 -7.97 -16.23
CA ASN A 13 11.19 -7.55 -16.36
C ASN A 13 10.20 -8.72 -16.18
N TYR A 14 10.54 -9.89 -16.72
CA TYR A 14 9.71 -11.10 -16.55
C TYR A 14 9.68 -11.57 -15.10
N LEU A 15 10.84 -11.60 -14.43
CA LEU A 15 10.95 -11.98 -13.02
C LEU A 15 10.15 -11.01 -12.14
N VAL A 16 10.28 -9.71 -12.35
CA VAL A 16 9.51 -8.69 -11.64
C VAL A 16 8.01 -8.91 -11.84
N LEU A 17 7.54 -9.06 -13.08
CA LEU A 17 6.12 -9.26 -13.37
C LEU A 17 5.59 -10.56 -12.78
N PHE A 18 6.42 -11.59 -12.70
CA PHE A 18 6.08 -12.83 -12.04
C PHE A 18 5.94 -12.67 -10.52
N VAL A 19 6.83 -11.91 -9.88
CA VAL A 19 6.70 -11.57 -8.44
C VAL A 19 5.43 -10.75 -8.19
N VAL A 20 5.16 -9.74 -9.02
CA VAL A 20 3.94 -8.91 -8.91
C VAL A 20 2.67 -9.75 -9.11
N PHE A 21 2.70 -10.72 -10.03
CA PHE A 21 1.62 -11.70 -10.20
C PHE A 21 1.41 -12.53 -8.93
N LEU A 22 2.47 -13.07 -8.31
CA LEU A 22 2.37 -13.83 -7.07
C LEU A 22 1.82 -12.98 -5.91
N VAL A 23 2.23 -11.72 -5.82
CA VAL A 23 1.67 -10.77 -4.84
C VAL A 23 0.18 -10.55 -5.09
N GLY A 24 -0.24 -10.36 -6.35
CA GLY A 24 -1.65 -10.24 -6.72
C GLY A 24 -2.48 -11.46 -6.31
N VAL A 25 -1.97 -12.68 -6.56
CA VAL A 25 -2.59 -13.94 -6.13
C VAL A 25 -2.69 -14.00 -4.61
N LEU A 26 -1.62 -13.65 -3.89
CA LEU A 26 -1.60 -13.65 -2.43
C LEU A 26 -2.62 -12.68 -1.85
N VAL A 27 -2.76 -11.48 -2.42
CA VAL A 27 -3.78 -10.50 -2.01
C VAL A 27 -5.20 -11.06 -2.20
N ILE A 28 -5.49 -11.71 -3.32
CA ILE A 28 -6.81 -12.35 -3.54
C ILE A 28 -7.04 -13.47 -2.53
N VAL A 29 -6.06 -14.35 -2.33
CA VAL A 29 -6.18 -15.49 -1.40
C VAL A 29 -6.41 -15.00 0.03
N VAL A 30 -5.63 -14.03 0.50
CA VAL A 30 -5.81 -13.45 1.84
C VAL A 30 -7.17 -12.78 1.95
N SER A 31 -7.58 -11.99 0.95
CA SER A 31 -8.89 -11.32 0.96
C SER A 31 -10.04 -12.33 0.97
N ALA A 32 -9.94 -13.41 0.20
CA ALA A 32 -10.94 -14.49 0.15
C ALA A 32 -10.97 -15.30 1.45
N LEU A 33 -9.83 -15.57 2.07
CA LEU A 33 -9.74 -16.22 3.37
C LEU A 33 -10.37 -15.36 4.48
N VAL A 34 -10.14 -14.05 4.46
CA VAL A 34 -10.80 -13.10 5.38
C VAL A 34 -12.31 -13.06 5.14
N LEU A 35 -12.75 -13.17 3.87
CA LEU A 35 -14.16 -13.20 3.51
C LEU A 35 -14.86 -14.53 3.90
N ALA A 36 -14.10 -15.63 3.90
CA ALA A 36 -14.58 -16.97 4.26
C ALA A 36 -14.53 -17.25 5.77
N SER A 37 -13.76 -16.46 6.53
CA SER A 37 -13.63 -16.60 7.98
C SER A 37 -14.51 -15.59 8.72
N ASN A 38 -14.72 -15.81 10.03
CA ASN A 38 -15.48 -14.92 10.92
C ASN A 38 -14.79 -13.54 11.15
N PHE A 39 -13.77 -13.19 10.34
CA PHE A 39 -13.06 -11.91 10.37
C PHE A 39 -13.67 -10.85 9.44
N ARG A 40 -14.79 -11.15 8.76
CA ARG A 40 -15.55 -10.23 7.89
C ARG A 40 -15.86 -8.86 8.49
N THR A 41 -15.89 -8.74 9.81
CA THR A 41 -16.33 -7.53 10.51
C THR A 41 -15.18 -6.62 10.95
N LEU A 42 -13.93 -7.10 10.87
CA LEU A 42 -12.74 -6.29 11.17
C LEU A 42 -12.46 -5.27 10.07
N VAL A 43 -12.94 -5.54 8.85
CA VAL A 43 -12.73 -4.71 7.67
C VAL A 43 -14.08 -4.56 6.96
N ARG A 44 -14.55 -3.33 6.79
CA ARG A 44 -15.83 -3.03 6.12
C ARG A 44 -15.93 -3.80 4.80
N ASP A 45 -17.02 -4.54 4.57
CA ASP A 45 -17.19 -5.48 3.45
C ASP A 45 -16.76 -4.86 2.10
N TRP A 46 -17.06 -3.58 1.89
CA TRP A 46 -16.65 -2.81 0.71
C TRP A 46 -15.12 -2.83 0.46
N TRP A 47 -14.31 -2.68 1.50
CA TRP A 47 -12.84 -2.66 1.37
C TRP A 47 -12.28 -4.04 1.02
N LEU A 48 -12.91 -5.12 1.46
CA LEU A 48 -12.53 -6.48 1.06
C LEU A 48 -12.80 -6.71 -0.43
N TRP A 49 -13.95 -6.24 -0.94
CA TRP A 49 -14.25 -6.28 -2.38
C TRP A 49 -13.27 -5.43 -3.20
N VAL A 50 -12.88 -4.25 -2.70
CA VAL A 50 -11.85 -3.41 -3.32
C VAL A 50 -10.49 -4.12 -3.35
N ALA A 51 -10.10 -4.82 -2.27
CA ALA A 51 -8.85 -5.57 -2.22
C ALA A 51 -8.83 -6.74 -3.21
N VAL A 52 -9.94 -7.48 -3.34
CA VAL A 52 -10.09 -8.54 -4.36
C VAL A 52 -10.00 -7.96 -5.76
N ALA A 53 -10.73 -6.88 -6.05
CA ALA A 53 -10.69 -6.21 -7.35
C ALA A 53 -9.28 -5.70 -7.69
N ALA A 54 -8.58 -5.11 -6.73
CA ALA A 54 -7.21 -4.67 -6.89
C ALA A 54 -6.26 -5.84 -7.22
N GLY A 55 -6.39 -6.97 -6.52
CA GLY A 55 -5.63 -8.19 -6.81
C GLY A 55 -5.84 -8.69 -8.24
N ILE A 56 -7.08 -8.70 -8.73
CA ILE A 56 -7.41 -9.11 -10.11
C ILE A 56 -6.74 -8.16 -11.12
N VAL A 57 -6.82 -6.85 -10.89
CA VAL A 57 -6.18 -5.86 -11.77
C VAL A 57 -4.67 -6.06 -11.82
N ILE A 58 -4.02 -6.30 -10.67
CA ILE A 58 -2.58 -6.57 -10.59
C ILE A 58 -2.20 -7.80 -11.42
N ILE A 59 -3.01 -8.86 -11.35
CA ILE A 59 -2.80 -10.08 -12.16
C ILE A 59 -2.90 -9.76 -13.65
N ILE A 60 -3.95 -9.05 -14.08
CA ILE A 60 -4.15 -8.69 -15.49
C ILE A 60 -2.98 -7.84 -16.00
N VAL A 61 -2.57 -6.82 -15.24
CA VAL A 61 -1.42 -5.96 -15.61
C VAL A 61 -0.13 -6.79 -15.72
N SER A 62 0.07 -7.76 -14.83
CA SER A 62 1.25 -8.64 -14.86
C SER A 62 1.26 -9.53 -16.10
N LEU A 63 0.12 -10.11 -16.47
CA LEU A 63 -0.03 -10.93 -17.68
C LEU A 63 0.14 -10.10 -18.97
N LEU A 64 -0.39 -8.87 -18.97
CA LEU A 64 -0.22 -7.93 -20.08
C LEU A 64 1.26 -7.52 -20.23
N GLY A 65 1.97 -7.28 -19.12
CA GLY A 65 3.41 -6.99 -19.13
C GLY A 65 4.25 -8.15 -19.69
N CYS A 66 3.91 -9.39 -19.34
CA CYS A 66 4.56 -10.58 -19.89
C CYS A 66 4.33 -10.70 -21.40
N THR A 67 3.10 -10.43 -21.85
CA THR A 67 2.73 -10.48 -23.27
C THR A 67 3.38 -9.35 -24.07
N ALA A 68 3.47 -8.15 -23.50
CA ALA A 68 4.17 -7.01 -24.10
C ALA A 68 5.66 -7.29 -24.30
N THR A 69 6.30 -7.95 -23.32
CA THR A 69 7.71 -8.34 -23.39
C THR A 69 7.95 -9.40 -24.49
N LYS A 70 7.05 -10.39 -24.62
CA LYS A 70 7.15 -11.43 -25.67
C LYS A 70 6.86 -10.88 -27.08
N LYS A 71 5.79 -10.11 -27.26
CA LYS A 71 5.32 -9.69 -28.59
C LYS A 71 6.14 -8.55 -29.19
N GLN A 72 7.01 -7.90 -28.39
CA GLN A 72 7.93 -6.83 -28.82
C GLN A 72 7.28 -5.70 -29.66
N ASN A 73 5.96 -5.54 -29.56
CA ASN A 73 5.21 -4.52 -30.29
C ASN A 73 5.38 -3.20 -29.55
N ARG A 74 5.93 -2.18 -30.23
CA ARG A 74 6.29 -0.89 -29.63
C ARG A 74 5.09 -0.19 -29.00
N LEU A 75 3.91 -0.33 -29.59
CA LEU A 75 2.69 0.30 -29.06
C LEU A 75 2.28 -0.28 -27.70
N PHE A 76 2.28 -1.60 -27.56
CA PHE A 76 1.95 -2.28 -26.30
C PHE A 76 2.98 -1.97 -25.20
N LEU A 77 4.26 -1.95 -25.56
CA LEU A 77 5.33 -1.63 -24.61
C LEU A 77 5.26 -0.16 -24.15
N SER A 78 4.90 0.76 -25.04
CA SER A 78 4.74 2.18 -24.71
C SER A 78 3.52 2.44 -23.82
N VAL A 79 2.38 1.82 -24.10
CA VAL A 79 1.18 1.94 -23.26
C VAL A 79 1.44 1.36 -21.86
N PHE A 80 2.10 0.21 -21.81
CA PHE A 80 2.51 -0.41 -20.54
C PHE A 80 3.43 0.51 -19.73
N LEU A 81 4.39 1.18 -20.38
CA LEU A 81 5.28 2.14 -19.72
C LEU A 81 4.53 3.36 -19.18
N ILE A 82 3.55 3.88 -19.92
CA ILE A 82 2.71 5.01 -19.46
C ILE A 82 1.93 4.61 -18.20
N VAL A 83 1.29 3.44 -18.21
CA VAL A 83 0.55 2.92 -17.05
C VAL A 83 1.48 2.73 -15.85
N LEU A 84 2.67 2.15 -16.06
CA LEU A 84 3.66 2.01 -14.98
C LEU A 84 4.14 3.36 -14.45
N GLY A 85 4.35 4.34 -15.32
CA GLY A 85 4.72 5.70 -14.94
C GLY A 85 3.66 6.37 -14.06
N ILE A 86 2.37 6.18 -14.38
CA ILE A 86 1.26 6.68 -13.56
C ILE A 86 1.25 5.98 -12.20
N VAL A 87 1.37 4.65 -12.17
CA VAL A 87 1.42 3.88 -10.91
C VAL A 87 2.61 4.32 -10.06
N PHE A 88 3.78 4.51 -10.66
CA PHE A 88 4.96 5.03 -9.98
C PHE A 88 4.72 6.42 -9.38
N ALA A 89 4.12 7.34 -10.14
CA ALA A 89 3.80 8.68 -9.63
C ALA A 89 2.84 8.63 -8.44
N LEU A 90 1.79 7.78 -8.52
CA LEU A 90 0.85 7.58 -7.41
C LEU A 90 1.55 6.98 -6.18
N LEU A 91 2.43 6.00 -6.38
CA LEU A 91 3.21 5.39 -5.30
C LEU A 91 4.15 6.40 -4.63
N CYS A 92 4.79 7.29 -5.39
CA CYS A 92 5.61 8.37 -4.84
C CYS A 92 4.78 9.32 -3.98
N VAL A 93 3.61 9.76 -4.46
CA VAL A 93 2.70 10.62 -3.69
C VAL A 93 2.27 9.92 -2.39
N ALA A 94 1.89 8.65 -2.46
CA ALA A 94 1.51 7.85 -1.30
C ALA A 94 2.68 7.65 -0.32
N ALA A 95 3.89 7.40 -0.82
CA ALA A 95 5.10 7.24 -0.02
C ALA A 95 5.42 8.51 0.78
N ILE A 96 5.41 9.65 0.10
CA ILE A 96 5.71 10.96 0.69
C ILE A 96 4.63 11.32 1.71
N ALA A 97 3.35 11.20 1.35
CA ALA A 97 2.24 11.49 2.26
C ALA A 97 2.31 10.59 3.52
N SER A 98 2.56 9.29 3.34
CA SER A 98 2.72 8.35 4.47
C SER A 98 3.93 8.69 5.34
N SER A 99 5.04 9.15 4.74
CA SER A 99 6.24 9.55 5.49
C SER A 99 5.94 10.73 6.42
N ILE A 100 5.18 11.72 5.94
CA ILE A 100 4.75 12.87 6.76
C ILE A 100 3.85 12.39 7.89
N TYR A 101 2.79 11.63 7.55
CA TYR A 101 1.84 11.11 8.51
C TYR A 101 2.51 10.31 9.63
N ILE A 102 3.45 9.42 9.30
CA ILE A 102 4.20 8.62 10.28
C ILE A 102 5.11 9.48 11.15
N GLY A 103 5.66 10.57 10.60
CA GLY A 103 6.37 11.58 11.38
C GLY A 103 5.49 12.17 12.49
N ASN A 104 4.24 12.51 12.17
CA ASN A 104 3.25 12.98 13.13
C ASN A 104 2.79 11.88 14.11
N VAL A 105 2.63 10.63 13.67
CA VAL A 105 2.29 9.53 14.59
C VAL A 105 3.42 9.27 15.59
N ASN A 106 4.68 9.30 15.15
CA ASN A 106 5.83 9.14 16.03
C ASN A 106 5.94 10.29 17.04
N SER A 107 5.67 11.55 16.66
CA SER A 107 5.63 12.66 17.62
C SER A 107 4.57 12.44 18.70
N ILE A 108 3.35 12.03 18.31
CA ILE A 108 2.22 11.78 19.23
C ILE A 108 2.50 10.56 20.13
N SER A 109 3.12 9.50 19.62
CA SER A 109 3.41 8.28 20.39
C SER A 109 4.35 8.52 21.59
N ARG A 110 5.20 9.56 21.50
CA ARG A 110 6.14 9.95 22.55
C ARG A 110 5.52 10.90 23.59
N MET A 111 4.31 11.39 23.33
CA MET A 111 3.61 12.30 24.24
C MET A 111 2.90 11.52 25.35
N ASN A 112 2.82 12.12 26.53
CA ASN A 112 2.03 11.59 27.64
C ASN A 112 0.53 11.81 27.39
N PHE A 113 -0.32 10.97 27.97
CA PHE A 113 -1.78 11.03 27.78
C PHE A 113 -2.38 12.43 27.90
N ALA A 114 -1.97 13.21 28.90
CA ALA A 114 -2.45 14.58 29.08
C ALA A 114 -2.10 15.53 27.92
N GLN A 115 -0.97 15.33 27.25
CA GLN A 115 -0.52 16.13 26.12
C GLN A 115 -1.30 15.82 24.83
N LEU A 116 -1.91 14.63 24.71
CA LEU A 116 -2.78 14.30 23.56
C LEU A 116 -4.06 15.16 23.53
N ASN A 117 -4.43 15.80 24.64
CA ASN A 117 -5.53 16.76 24.66
C ASN A 117 -5.17 18.13 24.08
N SER A 118 -3.88 18.41 23.84
CA SER A 118 -3.39 19.69 23.32
C SER A 118 -2.31 19.46 22.26
N LEU A 119 -2.74 19.05 21.07
CA LEU A 119 -1.86 18.75 19.94
C LEU A 119 -1.64 19.96 19.02
N SER A 120 -0.53 19.95 18.28
CA SER A 120 -0.29 20.87 17.16
C SER A 120 -1.23 20.56 15.99
N ARG A 121 -1.47 21.49 15.05
CA ARG A 121 -2.40 21.26 13.93
C ARG A 121 -2.07 20.01 13.10
N SER A 122 -0.79 19.74 12.85
CA SER A 122 -0.36 18.58 12.05
C SER A 122 -0.50 17.27 12.81
N ASP A 123 -0.20 17.28 14.11
CA ASP A 123 -0.35 16.10 14.96
C ASP A 123 -1.83 15.80 15.25
N GLN A 124 -2.65 16.85 15.37
CA GLN A 124 -4.08 16.74 15.57
C GLN A 124 -4.75 15.97 14.42
N GLN A 125 -4.41 16.26 13.16
CA GLN A 125 -4.95 15.52 12.02
C GLN A 125 -4.62 14.03 12.07
N ALA A 126 -3.38 13.69 12.46
CA ALA A 126 -2.98 12.29 12.58
C ALA A 126 -3.70 11.59 13.73
N TYR A 127 -3.84 12.26 14.88
CA TYR A 127 -4.56 11.76 16.04
C TYR A 127 -6.05 11.55 15.76
N GLU A 128 -6.72 12.54 15.18
CA GLU A 128 -8.14 12.49 14.81
C GLU A 128 -8.39 11.34 13.83
N PHE A 129 -7.53 11.14 12.83
CA PHE A 129 -7.67 10.01 11.91
C PHE A 129 -7.65 8.65 12.62
N ILE A 130 -6.72 8.45 13.58
CA ILE A 130 -6.62 7.19 14.33
C ILE A 130 -7.84 7.02 15.26
N ARG A 131 -8.20 8.09 15.98
CA ARG A 131 -9.36 8.12 16.87
C ARG A 131 -10.66 7.81 16.13
N ASP A 132 -10.86 8.46 14.99
CA ASP A 132 -12.08 8.31 14.21
C ASP A 132 -12.15 6.92 13.58
N SER A 133 -11.01 6.38 13.12
CA SER A 133 -10.90 5.00 12.65
C SER A 133 -11.26 3.99 13.76
N TYR A 134 -10.80 4.23 14.99
CA TYR A 134 -11.21 3.43 16.15
C TYR A 134 -12.73 3.53 16.38
N GLY A 135 -13.28 4.75 16.31
CA GLY A 135 -14.72 4.97 16.46
C GLY A 135 -15.52 4.23 15.39
N HIS A 136 -15.09 4.27 14.13
CA HIS A 136 -15.69 3.50 13.04
C HIS A 136 -15.68 2.00 13.31
N ILE A 137 -14.56 1.44 13.76
CA ILE A 137 -14.49 0.01 14.12
C ILE A 137 -15.50 -0.30 15.23
N TYR A 138 -15.59 0.55 16.25
CA TYR A 138 -16.49 0.37 17.39
C TYR A 138 -17.98 0.42 16.95
N HIS A 139 -18.36 1.39 16.14
CA HIS A 139 -19.74 1.56 15.69
C HIS A 139 -20.17 0.59 14.61
N ASP A 140 -19.32 0.35 13.60
CA ASP A 140 -19.62 -0.60 12.52
C ASP A 140 -19.81 -2.02 13.08
N ASN A 141 -19.17 -2.34 14.21
CA ASN A 141 -19.32 -3.63 14.91
C ASN A 141 -20.40 -3.63 16.01
N LYS A 142 -21.16 -2.54 16.16
CA LYS A 142 -22.18 -2.36 17.21
C LYS A 142 -21.66 -2.70 18.60
N CYS A 143 -20.48 -2.16 18.93
CA CYS A 143 -19.86 -2.40 20.21
C CYS A 143 -20.54 -1.58 21.33
N SER A 144 -20.51 -2.12 22.54
CA SER A 144 -20.97 -1.49 23.78
C SER A 144 -20.03 -1.87 24.94
N GLY A 145 -19.99 -1.06 26.00
CA GLY A 145 -19.09 -1.28 27.15
C GLY A 145 -17.83 -0.39 27.11
N GLY A 146 -16.76 -0.80 27.79
CA GLY A 146 -15.52 0.00 27.86
C GLY A 146 -15.60 1.25 28.73
N GLN A 147 -16.62 1.33 29.61
CA GLN A 147 -16.80 2.46 30.52
C GLN A 147 -15.81 2.37 31.68
N CYS A 148 -15.04 3.43 31.88
CA CYS A 148 -13.94 3.47 32.81
C CYS A 148 -14.21 4.37 34.00
N GLN A 149 -13.88 3.90 35.20
CA GLN A 149 -14.05 4.62 36.46
C GLN A 149 -12.71 4.76 37.18
N PHE A 150 -12.55 5.88 37.89
CA PHE A 150 -11.38 6.21 38.71
C PHE A 150 -11.78 6.10 40.19
N PRO A 151 -11.64 4.91 40.81
CA PRO A 151 -11.87 4.77 42.24
C PRO A 151 -10.82 5.56 43.05
N ALA A 152 -11.21 6.05 44.23
CA ALA A 152 -10.33 6.81 45.09
C ALA A 152 -9.13 5.95 45.54
N GLY A 153 -7.95 6.23 44.98
CA GLY A 153 -6.68 5.63 45.41
C GLY A 153 -6.10 4.51 44.54
N GLN A 154 -6.66 4.13 43.38
CA GLN A 154 -6.06 3.10 42.52
C GLN A 154 -6.48 3.11 41.03
N VAL A 155 -5.79 2.22 40.28
CA VAL A 155 -5.87 1.86 38.85
C VAL A 155 -7.27 1.97 38.24
N VAL A 156 -7.34 2.52 37.02
CA VAL A 156 -8.58 2.67 36.24
C VAL A 156 -9.23 1.31 36.02
N ALA A 157 -10.51 1.18 36.37
CA ALA A 157 -11.28 -0.03 36.11
C ALA A 157 -12.26 0.25 34.97
N CYS A 158 -12.24 -0.58 33.94
CA CYS A 158 -13.12 -0.45 32.79
C CYS A 158 -14.03 -1.66 32.61
N SER A 159 -15.27 -1.45 32.19
CA SER A 159 -16.16 -2.54 31.81
C SER A 159 -15.70 -3.21 30.52
N THR A 160 -16.01 -4.49 30.37
CA THR A 160 -15.68 -5.26 29.16
C THR A 160 -16.42 -4.70 27.95
N ILE A 161 -15.73 -4.61 26.81
CA ILE A 161 -16.31 -4.24 25.53
C ILE A 161 -16.93 -5.50 24.90
N THR A 162 -18.19 -5.42 24.49
CA THR A 162 -18.90 -6.48 23.77
C THR A 162 -19.35 -5.96 22.42
N CYS A 163 -19.14 -6.72 21.35
CA CYS A 163 -19.54 -6.33 20.00
C CYS A 163 -20.48 -7.39 19.41
N GLU A 164 -21.64 -6.97 18.90
CA GLU A 164 -22.63 -7.88 18.32
C GLU A 164 -22.15 -8.50 17.02
N ALA A 165 -21.42 -7.73 16.20
CA ALA A 165 -20.98 -8.19 14.89
C ALA A 165 -19.85 -9.23 14.99
N SER A 166 -18.94 -9.08 15.95
CA SER A 166 -17.79 -9.98 16.07
C SER A 166 -17.12 -10.01 17.43
N SER A 167 -16.95 -11.24 17.93
CA SER A 167 -16.19 -11.54 19.13
C SER A 167 -14.69 -11.30 18.97
N GLY A 168 -14.15 -11.40 17.75
CA GLY A 168 -12.74 -11.12 17.46
C GLY A 168 -12.40 -9.65 17.65
N VAL A 169 -13.26 -8.75 17.16
CA VAL A 169 -13.14 -7.31 17.36
C VAL A 169 -13.22 -6.97 18.84
N ALA A 170 -14.23 -7.51 19.53
CA ALA A 170 -14.38 -7.31 20.97
C ALA A 170 -13.12 -7.75 21.75
N LYS A 171 -12.53 -8.90 21.41
CA LYS A 171 -11.30 -9.38 22.03
C LYS A 171 -10.14 -8.40 21.83
N THR A 172 -9.89 -7.97 20.60
CA THR A 172 -8.83 -6.99 20.28
C THR A 172 -9.02 -5.67 21.02
N LEU A 173 -10.25 -5.15 21.07
CA LEU A 173 -10.55 -3.91 21.79
C LEU A 173 -10.33 -4.05 23.30
N ASN A 174 -10.72 -5.18 23.89
CA ASN A 174 -10.47 -5.46 25.31
C ASN A 174 -8.97 -5.64 25.60
N GLU A 175 -8.20 -6.23 24.69
CA GLU A 175 -6.74 -6.33 24.82
C GLU A 175 -6.10 -4.94 24.80
N TRP A 176 -6.48 -4.07 23.86
CA TRP A 176 -5.99 -2.68 23.82
C TRP A 176 -6.40 -1.90 25.06
N LEU A 177 -7.61 -2.10 25.57
CA LEU A 177 -8.11 -1.49 26.79
C LEU A 177 -7.30 -1.92 28.01
N LYS A 178 -7.08 -3.23 28.18
CA LYS A 178 -6.29 -3.79 29.29
C LYS A 178 -4.84 -3.30 29.28
N ASP A 179 -4.21 -3.30 28.11
CA ASP A 179 -2.85 -2.82 27.94
C ASP A 179 -2.77 -1.29 28.14
N GLY A 180 -3.76 -0.53 27.68
CA GLY A 180 -3.81 0.92 27.81
C GLY A 180 -3.94 1.39 29.25
N ILE A 181 -4.76 0.71 30.06
CA ILE A 181 -4.95 1.00 31.50
C ILE A 181 -3.67 0.75 32.30
N THR A 182 -2.91 -0.29 31.94
CA THR A 182 -1.67 -0.66 32.64
C THR A 182 -0.49 0.21 32.24
N ALA A 183 -0.55 0.86 31.07
CA ALA A 183 0.38 1.91 30.67
C ALA A 183 0.14 3.18 31.52
N THR A 184 0.93 3.33 32.58
CA THR A 184 0.88 4.43 33.55
C THR A 184 0.83 5.82 32.90
N GLY A 185 0.00 6.74 33.42
CA GLY A 185 0.00 8.16 33.03
C GLY A 185 -1.38 8.80 32.80
N ILE A 186 -2.46 8.01 32.85
CA ILE A 186 -3.84 8.53 32.73
C ILE A 186 -4.26 9.12 34.07
N THR A 187 -4.51 10.44 34.11
CA THR A 187 -5.10 11.13 35.26
C THR A 187 -6.60 11.32 35.05
N SER A 188 -7.38 11.38 36.14
CA SER A 188 -8.83 11.59 36.06
C SER A 188 -9.21 12.88 35.32
N GLY A 189 -8.46 13.95 35.55
CA GLY A 189 -8.63 15.23 34.86
C GLY A 189 -8.42 15.10 33.34
N ALA A 190 -7.25 14.62 32.92
CA ALA A 190 -6.94 14.45 31.50
C ALA A 190 -7.90 13.47 30.81
N PHE A 191 -8.36 12.44 31.52
CA PHE A 191 -9.32 11.47 31.01
C PHE A 191 -10.68 12.12 30.74
N SER A 192 -11.19 12.89 31.71
CA SER A 192 -12.47 13.59 31.54
C SER A 192 -12.44 14.56 30.36
N THR A 193 -11.32 15.25 30.14
CA THR A 193 -11.10 16.12 28.98
C THR A 193 -11.15 15.33 27.66
N CYS A 194 -10.42 14.21 27.58
CA CYS A 194 -10.39 13.37 26.39
C CYS A 194 -11.79 12.84 26.05
N VAL A 195 -12.53 12.34 27.04
CA VAL A 195 -13.89 11.80 26.82
C VAL A 195 -14.83 12.89 26.35
N ALA A 196 -14.77 14.09 26.94
CA ALA A 196 -15.59 15.22 26.50
C ALA A 196 -15.26 15.64 25.06
N GLN A 197 -13.97 15.72 24.70
CA GLN A 197 -13.54 16.06 23.34
C GLN A 197 -14.00 15.00 22.33
N ALA A 198 -13.78 13.71 22.61
CA ALA A 198 -14.18 12.62 21.72
C ALA A 198 -15.71 12.51 21.59
N HIS A 199 -16.45 12.69 22.68
CA HIS A 199 -17.91 12.61 22.67
C HIS A 199 -18.57 13.78 21.91
N ASN A 200 -18.00 14.99 22.02
CA ASN A 200 -18.57 16.17 21.38
C ASN A 200 -18.18 16.29 19.91
N ASP A 201 -17.20 15.49 19.45
CA ASP A 201 -16.80 15.46 18.06
C ASP A 201 -17.76 14.60 17.22
N THR A 202 -18.30 15.20 16.16
CA THR A 202 -19.26 14.53 15.28
C THR A 202 -18.60 13.48 14.37
N SER A 203 -17.29 13.55 14.16
CA SER A 203 -16.57 12.54 13.38
C SER A 203 -16.36 11.25 14.19
N PHE A 204 -16.35 11.33 15.52
CA PHE A 204 -16.16 10.19 16.40
C PHE A 204 -17.46 9.42 16.63
N ARG A 205 -17.70 8.44 15.76
CA ARG A 205 -18.90 7.60 15.80
C ARG A 205 -18.73 6.45 16.78
N ALA A 206 -18.75 6.68 18.09
CA ALA A 206 -18.73 5.58 19.06
C ALA A 206 -19.57 5.84 20.33
N GLY A 207 -20.21 7.02 20.40
CA GLY A 207 -20.96 7.47 21.56
C GLY A 207 -20.10 7.61 22.82
N SER A 208 -20.75 7.77 23.97
CA SER A 208 -20.08 7.98 25.26
C SER A 208 -19.28 6.76 25.73
N THR A 209 -19.75 5.55 25.42
CA THR A 209 -19.08 4.29 25.78
C THR A 209 -17.82 4.05 24.95
N GLY A 210 -17.87 4.31 23.64
CA GLY A 210 -16.68 4.23 22.80
C GLY A 210 -15.68 5.34 23.09
N ALA A 211 -16.13 6.52 23.53
CA ALA A 211 -15.24 7.64 23.90
C ALA A 211 -14.39 7.29 25.13
N SER A 212 -15.00 6.72 26.17
CA SER A 212 -14.26 6.26 27.36
C SER A 212 -13.33 5.09 27.05
N ALA A 213 -13.77 4.16 26.18
CA ALA A 213 -12.94 3.06 25.71
C ALA A 213 -11.71 3.56 24.92
N TRP A 214 -11.91 4.52 24.00
CA TRP A 214 -10.82 5.16 23.25
C TRP A 214 -9.83 5.84 24.18
N CYS A 215 -10.30 6.71 25.08
CA CYS A 215 -9.42 7.46 25.97
C CYS A 215 -8.61 6.56 26.91
N SER A 216 -9.08 5.36 27.22
CA SER A 216 -8.32 4.40 28.04
C SER A 216 -7.37 3.52 27.23
N SER A 217 -7.56 3.41 25.92
CA SER A 217 -6.76 2.56 25.02
C SER A 217 -5.86 3.34 24.05
N SER A 218 -6.03 4.67 23.95
CA SER A 218 -5.40 5.50 22.92
C SER A 218 -3.88 5.39 22.90
N THR A 219 -3.22 5.42 24.06
CA THR A 219 -1.76 5.26 24.17
C THR A 219 -1.30 3.93 23.58
N ARG A 220 -2.02 2.84 23.85
CA ARG A 220 -1.71 1.52 23.31
C ARG A 220 -1.94 1.46 21.80
N VAL A 221 -3.08 1.96 21.33
CA VAL A 221 -3.44 1.97 19.91
C VAL A 221 -2.43 2.80 19.11
N ILE A 222 -2.07 3.98 19.58
CA ILE A 222 -1.10 4.87 18.90
C ILE A 222 0.28 4.20 18.83
N ASN A 223 0.76 3.60 19.92
CA ASN A 223 2.03 2.86 19.92
C ASN A 223 2.00 1.64 18.97
N LEU A 224 0.85 0.97 18.84
CA LEU A 224 0.69 -0.13 17.89
C LEU A 224 0.75 0.40 16.45
N VAL A 225 0.01 1.47 16.15
CA VAL A 225 0.01 2.11 14.83
C VAL A 225 1.40 2.57 14.45
N GLU A 226 2.14 3.21 15.37
CA GLU A 226 3.53 3.63 15.13
C GLU A 226 4.40 2.44 14.68
N ARG A 227 4.40 1.34 15.45
CA ARG A 227 5.22 0.14 15.15
C ARG A 227 4.87 -0.49 13.81
N TRP A 228 3.58 -0.63 13.50
CA TRP A 228 3.14 -1.24 12.24
C TRP A 228 3.33 -0.31 11.04
N SER A 229 3.16 1.00 11.23
CA SER A 229 3.27 1.98 10.16
C SER A 229 4.68 2.09 9.59
N LEU A 230 5.72 1.93 10.41
CA LEU A 230 7.11 1.89 9.95
C LEU A 230 7.37 0.73 8.98
N GLY A 231 6.84 -0.45 9.28
CA GLY A 231 6.95 -1.61 8.39
C GLY A 231 6.25 -1.37 7.05
N PHE A 232 5.05 -0.78 7.09
CA PHE A 232 4.30 -0.42 5.89
C PHE A 232 5.04 0.62 5.04
N LEU A 233 5.65 1.64 5.67
CA LEU A 233 6.42 2.67 4.98
C LEU A 233 7.64 2.11 4.25
N ILE A 234 8.40 1.25 4.92
CA ILE A 234 9.56 0.58 4.31
C ILE A 234 9.09 -0.27 3.12
N GLY A 235 8.02 -1.04 3.29
CA GLY A 235 7.42 -1.82 2.21
C GLY A 235 7.02 -0.95 1.01
N LEU A 236 6.39 0.19 1.27
CA LEU A 236 5.94 1.12 0.22
C LEU A 236 7.14 1.70 -0.55
N TRP A 237 8.20 2.14 0.12
CA TRP A 237 9.42 2.63 -0.55
C TRP A 237 10.14 1.56 -1.36
N VAL A 238 10.21 0.32 -0.85
CA VAL A 238 10.81 -0.81 -1.57
C VAL A 238 10.01 -1.10 -2.86
N ILE A 239 8.68 -1.12 -2.77
CA ILE A 239 7.82 -1.30 -3.95
C ILE A 239 8.03 -0.16 -4.96
N THR A 240 8.07 1.10 -4.51
CA THR A 240 8.31 2.26 -5.36
C THR A 240 9.66 2.17 -6.09
N ALA A 241 10.73 1.82 -5.38
CA ALA A 241 12.06 1.64 -5.97
C ALA A 241 12.07 0.50 -7.01
N PHE A 242 11.36 -0.58 -6.73
CA PHE A 242 11.24 -1.70 -7.65
C PHE A 242 10.49 -1.33 -8.93
N VAL A 243 9.34 -0.65 -8.81
CA VAL A 243 8.59 -0.13 -9.98
C VAL A 243 9.45 0.84 -10.79
N PHE A 244 10.24 1.69 -10.13
CA PHE A 244 11.18 2.58 -10.80
C PHE A 244 12.22 1.83 -11.63
N MET A 245 12.83 0.77 -11.09
CA MET A 245 13.76 -0.07 -11.85
C MET A 245 13.10 -0.69 -13.08
N VAL A 246 11.84 -1.14 -12.96
CA VAL A 246 11.08 -1.70 -14.08
C VAL A 246 10.82 -0.64 -15.15
N CYS A 247 10.47 0.59 -14.76
CA CYS A 247 10.34 1.71 -15.69
C CYS A 247 11.64 1.94 -16.46
N LEU A 248 12.79 1.96 -15.78
CA LEU A 248 14.10 2.13 -16.43
C LEU A 248 14.41 0.98 -17.39
N ALA A 249 14.20 -0.27 -16.97
CA ALA A 249 14.43 -1.45 -17.80
C ALA A 249 13.59 -1.42 -19.09
N ASN A 250 12.30 -1.06 -18.98
CA ASN A 250 11.41 -0.93 -20.13
C ASN A 250 11.78 0.26 -21.03
N CYS A 251 12.21 1.41 -20.46
CA CYS A 251 12.76 2.53 -21.23
C CYS A 251 13.98 2.11 -22.07
N VAL A 252 14.95 1.44 -21.45
CA VAL A 252 16.16 0.94 -22.14
C VAL A 252 15.78 -0.02 -23.27
N LEU A 253 14.79 -0.88 -23.07
CA LEU A 253 14.32 -1.84 -24.07
C LEU A 253 13.64 -1.15 -25.28
N ILE A 254 12.92 -0.05 -25.06
CA ILE A 254 12.35 0.79 -26.13
C ILE A 254 13.46 1.51 -26.90
N CYS A 255 14.40 2.16 -26.19
CA CYS A 255 15.48 2.94 -26.78
C CYS A 255 16.49 2.08 -27.55
N GLY A 256 16.86 0.90 -27.04
CA GLY A 256 17.81 -0.02 -27.68
C GLY A 256 17.33 -0.52 -29.05
N LYS A 257 16.01 -0.66 -29.25
CA LYS A 257 15.44 -1.09 -30.53
C LYS A 257 15.58 -0.02 -31.63
N LYS A 258 15.86 1.24 -31.30
CA LYS A 258 16.08 2.33 -32.26
C LYS A 258 17.44 2.21 -32.97
N SER A 259 18.43 1.56 -32.35
CA SER A 259 19.78 1.39 -32.90
C SER A 259 19.88 0.26 -33.94
N GLN A 260 19.11 -0.83 -33.77
CA GLN A 260 19.15 -1.99 -34.68
C GLN A 260 18.40 -1.79 -36.01
N GLN A 261 17.47 -0.82 -36.11
CA GLN A 261 16.79 -0.49 -37.38
C GLN A 261 17.66 0.34 -38.35
N GLY A 262 18.87 0.73 -37.95
CA GLY A 262 19.81 1.49 -38.79
C GLY A 262 20.87 0.64 -39.51
N VAL A 263 20.97 -0.66 -39.25
CA VAL A 263 21.98 -1.52 -39.89
C VAL A 263 21.33 -2.32 -41.02
N VAL A 264 21.24 -1.69 -42.19
CA VAL A 264 20.96 -2.39 -43.45
C VAL A 264 22.22 -3.16 -43.82
N VAL A 265 22.26 -4.46 -43.52
CA VAL A 265 23.34 -5.32 -44.00
C VAL A 265 23.17 -5.49 -45.51
N ALA A 266 23.99 -4.78 -46.29
CA ALA A 266 24.06 -4.98 -47.73
C ALA A 266 24.53 -6.43 -48.00
N LYS A 267 23.68 -7.23 -48.67
CA LYS A 267 24.09 -8.55 -49.17
C LYS A 267 25.02 -8.33 -50.37
N PRO A 268 26.23 -8.90 -50.41
CA PRO A 268 27.05 -8.88 -51.61
C PRO A 268 26.38 -9.75 -52.68
N VAL A 269 26.17 -9.18 -53.87
CA VAL A 269 25.80 -9.92 -55.08
C VAL A 269 27.10 -10.34 -55.75
N GLN A 270 27.31 -11.65 -55.94
CA GLN A 270 28.47 -12.17 -56.66
C GLN A 270 28.35 -11.84 -58.15
N GLY A 271 29.15 -10.87 -58.62
CA GLY A 271 29.38 -10.61 -60.03
C GLY A 271 30.58 -11.41 -60.55
N SER A 272 30.45 -12.00 -61.75
CA SER A 272 31.40 -12.94 -62.37
C SER A 272 32.76 -12.35 -62.80
N THR A 273 33.10 -11.12 -62.44
CA THR A 273 34.36 -10.50 -62.85
C THR A 273 34.80 -9.46 -61.83
N GLY A 274 35.40 -9.92 -60.73
CA GLY A 274 36.41 -9.19 -59.95
C GLY A 274 36.10 -7.79 -59.40
N GLN A 275 34.88 -7.26 -59.51
CA GLN A 275 34.49 -5.96 -58.93
C GLN A 275 33.23 -6.11 -58.07
N THR A 276 33.38 -5.84 -56.78
CA THR A 276 32.30 -5.73 -55.81
C THR A 276 31.64 -4.36 -55.90
N TYR A 277 30.38 -4.32 -56.33
CA TYR A 277 29.53 -3.12 -56.26
C TYR A 277 28.53 -3.26 -55.11
N TYR A 278 28.35 -2.20 -54.34
CA TYR A 278 27.30 -2.09 -53.32
C TYR A 278 26.10 -1.37 -53.91
N THR A 279 24.97 -2.05 -54.06
CA THR A 279 23.70 -1.38 -54.41
C THR A 279 22.96 -0.98 -53.15
N GLN A 280 22.70 0.31 -52.99
CA GLN A 280 21.84 0.84 -51.94
C GLN A 280 20.37 0.47 -52.26
N PRO A 281 19.61 -0.16 -51.34
CA PRO A 281 18.21 -0.46 -51.60
C PRO A 281 17.41 0.84 -51.63
N ALA A 282 16.60 1.01 -52.67
CA ALA A 282 15.62 2.09 -52.76
C ALA A 282 14.57 1.94 -51.65
N ALA A 283 14.20 3.06 -51.04
CA ALA A 283 13.25 3.12 -49.94
C ALA A 283 11.88 2.53 -50.36
N GLY A 284 11.45 1.44 -49.70
CA GLY A 284 10.04 1.01 -49.77
C GLY A 284 9.74 -0.49 -49.87
N VAL A 285 10.72 -1.40 -49.98
CA VAL A 285 10.42 -2.83 -50.19
C VAL A 285 10.68 -3.66 -48.92
N GLN A 286 9.61 -4.27 -48.39
CA GLN A 286 9.67 -5.26 -47.30
C GLN A 286 10.26 -6.58 -47.81
N VAL A 287 11.38 -7.02 -47.24
CA VAL A 287 11.97 -8.32 -47.55
C VAL A 287 11.34 -9.37 -46.63
N VAL A 288 10.42 -10.16 -47.18
CA VAL A 288 9.94 -11.40 -46.55
C VAL A 288 11.12 -12.36 -46.48
N THR A 289 11.54 -12.73 -45.28
CA THR A 289 12.59 -13.75 -45.09
C THR A 289 11.91 -15.03 -44.63
N LYS A 290 11.73 -15.99 -45.54
CA LYS A 290 11.62 -17.40 -45.19
C LYS A 290 13.01 -18.00 -45.27
N VAL A 291 13.54 -18.46 -44.14
CA VAL A 291 14.30 -19.72 -44.00
C VAL A 291 13.99 -20.25 -42.61
#